data_AF-A0AAV2H7P2-F1
#
_entry.id   AF-A0AAV2H7P2-F1
#
_cell.length_a   1.000
_cell.length_b   1.000
_cell.length_c   1.000
_cell.angle_alpha   90.00
_cell.angle_beta   90.00
_cell.angle_gamma   90.00
#
_symmetry.space_group_name_H-M   'P 1'
#
loop_
_entity.id
_entity.type
_entity.pdbx_description
1 polymer ?
#
loop_
_entity_poly.entity_id
_entity_poly.type
_entity_poly.pdbx_seq_one_letter_code
_entity_poly.pdbx_strand_id
1 'polypeptide(L)'
;MVRVMCLALALFLGPCLSQLHLGPIDTSLKCYHCSAMDPLPACLSGLPRLCSLNEVCSVTYSPSNEYEIKCLDALRCLDETANYDRLCTGGGVAVQGKCRRCCETNECVRNITNLMHQVVDPGMFCPGQCSVTDTAACLPSGTRCFSEEFCRIDVDDTFQIMGTCKPDQELQKCHDDKERQPCWIPSHPLNHMTRCVVDCCNTPDCLTGYFGSHFGSFPLTVTTTASSTTLQHDKPFFCYRSTHNVFNTMVTTECSEQFCMLTVEDNSSGGRQITRNCSSKALCDDLSLSKSLKNQKCRDYIKNPSVLHNEDLTCNFCCTEDLCNYNITFENLYLNLI
;
A
#
# COMPACT_ATOMS: atom_id res chain seq x y z
N MET A 1 50.40 39.30 41.32
CA MET A 1 50.38 37.82 41.20
C MET A 1 49.19 37.40 40.34
N VAL A 2 49.24 37.71 39.04
CA VAL A 2 48.13 37.48 38.08
C VAL A 2 48.75 37.00 36.76
N ARG A 3 49.37 35.80 36.74
CA ARG A 3 49.89 35.20 35.49
C ARG A 3 49.94 33.66 35.46
N VAL A 4 49.32 32.95 36.41
CA VAL A 4 49.47 31.48 36.50
C VAL A 4 48.17 30.70 36.25
N MET A 5 47.03 31.36 36.03
CA MET A 5 45.72 30.68 36.01
C MET A 5 45.08 30.48 34.62
N CYS A 6 45.80 30.71 33.52
CA CYS A 6 45.26 30.51 32.16
C CYS A 6 45.85 29.31 31.40
N LEU A 7 46.86 28.61 31.93
CA LEU A 7 47.48 27.49 31.21
C LEU A 7 46.89 26.11 31.54
N ALA A 8 46.04 25.99 32.57
CA ALA A 8 45.50 24.69 33.00
C ALA A 8 44.18 24.30 32.33
N LEU A 9 43.52 25.20 31.60
CA LEU A 9 42.20 24.93 31.00
C LEU A 9 42.25 24.53 29.51
N ALA A 10 43.43 24.52 28.89
CA ALA A 10 43.59 24.22 27.46
C ALA A 10 43.95 22.75 27.15
N LEU A 11 44.12 21.89 28.18
CA LEU A 11 44.62 20.51 28.01
C LEU A 11 43.56 19.40 28.22
N PHE A 12 42.30 19.73 28.47
CA PHE A 12 41.22 18.74 28.67
C PHE A 12 40.14 18.72 27.59
N LEU A 13 40.30 19.46 26.49
CA LEU A 13 39.47 19.34 25.29
C LEU A 13 40.23 18.56 24.21
N GLY A 14 40.69 17.36 24.59
CA GLY A 14 41.18 16.36 23.63
C GLY A 14 40.02 15.91 22.74
N PRO A 15 40.17 15.94 21.41
CA PRO A 15 39.09 15.64 20.50
C PRO A 15 38.76 14.15 20.60
N CYS A 16 37.59 13.83 21.15
CA CYS A 16 36.87 12.61 20.78
C CYS A 16 36.39 12.76 19.32
N LEU A 17 37.32 12.82 18.38
CA LEU A 17 37.06 12.47 16.98
C LEU A 17 37.12 10.95 16.90
N SER A 18 36.14 10.31 17.51
CA SER A 18 35.74 8.97 17.15
C SER A 18 35.25 9.05 15.71
N GLN A 19 36.14 8.87 14.75
CA GLN A 19 35.74 8.50 13.39
C GLN A 19 35.03 7.16 13.52
N LEU A 20 33.71 7.20 13.72
CA LEU A 20 32.84 6.09 13.36
C LEU A 20 33.05 5.89 11.86
N HIS A 21 33.95 4.98 11.51
CA HIS A 21 33.88 4.23 10.27
C HIS A 21 32.60 3.39 10.36
N LEU A 22 31.45 4.04 10.14
CA LEU A 22 30.29 3.35 9.61
C LEU A 22 30.76 2.85 8.25
N GLY A 23 31.17 1.58 8.19
CA GLY A 23 31.38 0.89 6.92
C GLY A 23 30.16 1.16 6.03
N PRO A 24 30.34 1.24 4.70
CA PRO A 24 29.31 1.72 3.79
C PRO A 24 28.02 0.95 4.06
N ILE A 25 27.07 1.62 4.71
CA ILE A 25 25.71 1.12 4.79
C ILE A 25 25.31 1.14 3.33
N ASP A 26 25.03 -0.04 2.78
CA ASP A 26 24.64 -0.23 1.39
C ASP A 26 23.22 0.34 1.20
N THR A 27 23.10 1.67 1.33
CA THR A 27 21.89 2.47 1.16
C THR A 27 21.70 2.83 -0.31
N SER A 28 22.44 2.18 -1.20
CA SER A 28 22.34 2.43 -2.63
C SER A 28 20.93 2.07 -3.11
N LEU A 29 20.19 3.09 -3.55
CA LEU A 29 18.84 2.95 -4.06
C LEU A 29 18.90 2.25 -5.41
N LYS A 30 18.31 1.07 -5.50
CA LYS A 30 18.17 0.26 -6.71
C LYS A 30 16.92 0.68 -7.46
N CYS A 31 17.10 1.02 -8.73
CA CYS A 31 16.03 1.38 -9.64
C CYS A 31 16.19 0.65 -10.96
N TYR A 32 15.15 0.58 -11.76
CA TYR A 32 15.18 -0.05 -13.08
C TYR A 32 15.19 1.01 -14.17
N HIS A 33 15.55 0.61 -15.39
CA HIS A 33 15.40 1.47 -16.57
C HIS A 33 14.37 0.84 -17.49
N CYS A 34 13.11 1.23 -17.30
CA CYS A 34 11.97 0.74 -18.09
C CYS A 34 11.43 1.86 -18.95
N SER A 35 11.13 1.55 -20.21
CA SER A 35 10.54 2.51 -21.16
C SER A 35 9.64 1.77 -22.16
N ALA A 36 9.03 2.51 -23.09
CA ALA A 36 8.26 1.89 -24.18
C ALA A 36 9.10 0.93 -25.05
N MET A 37 10.43 1.08 -25.10
CA MET A 37 11.31 0.18 -25.86
C MET A 37 11.71 -1.08 -25.09
N ASP A 38 11.64 -1.04 -23.75
CA ASP A 38 11.99 -2.16 -22.87
C ASP A 38 10.80 -2.46 -21.94
N PRO A 39 9.87 -3.31 -22.40
CA PRO A 39 8.61 -3.45 -21.73
C PRO A 39 8.65 -4.24 -20.43
N LEU A 40 7.64 -4.03 -19.58
CA LEU A 40 7.36 -4.89 -18.44
C LEU A 40 6.87 -6.27 -18.93
N PRO A 41 7.28 -7.40 -18.31
CA PRO A 41 8.18 -7.53 -17.15
C PRO A 41 9.67 -7.41 -17.47
N ALA A 42 10.04 -7.54 -18.74
CA ALA A 42 11.42 -7.82 -19.16
C ALA A 42 12.43 -6.79 -18.62
N CYS A 43 12.06 -5.52 -18.54
CA CYS A 43 12.94 -4.48 -17.98
C CYS A 43 13.23 -4.63 -16.47
N LEU A 44 12.34 -5.29 -15.71
CA LEU A 44 12.54 -5.58 -14.29
C LEU A 44 13.40 -6.82 -14.07
N SER A 45 13.49 -7.71 -15.06
CA SER A 45 14.41 -8.85 -15.05
C SER A 45 15.87 -8.43 -15.30
N GLY A 46 16.09 -7.19 -15.73
CA GLY A 46 17.42 -6.61 -15.92
C GLY A 46 18.16 -6.33 -14.61
N LEU A 47 19.48 -6.09 -14.72
CA LEU A 47 20.29 -5.65 -13.58
C LEU A 47 19.82 -4.26 -13.12
N PRO A 48 19.43 -4.09 -11.83
CA PRO A 48 19.03 -2.79 -11.33
C PRO A 48 20.19 -1.80 -11.38
N ARG A 49 19.89 -0.57 -11.76
CA ARG A 49 20.82 0.55 -11.70
C ARG A 49 20.80 1.15 -10.29
N LEU A 50 21.98 1.50 -9.78
CA LEU A 50 22.10 2.27 -8.54
C LEU A 50 21.87 3.75 -8.86
N CYS A 51 20.90 4.37 -8.19
CA CYS A 51 20.71 5.80 -8.24
C CYS A 51 21.80 6.51 -7.42
N SER A 52 22.19 7.70 -7.86
CA SER A 52 23.14 8.56 -7.16
C SER A 52 22.53 9.07 -5.84
N LEU A 53 23.37 9.59 -4.93
CA LEU A 53 22.95 10.11 -3.62
C LEU A 53 21.83 11.17 -3.67
N ASN A 54 21.72 11.92 -4.77
CA ASN A 54 20.72 12.98 -4.97
C ASN A 54 19.60 12.57 -5.94
N GLU A 55 19.58 11.29 -6.35
CA GLU A 55 18.58 10.75 -7.25
C GLU A 55 17.59 9.86 -6.48
N VAL A 56 16.34 9.89 -6.92
CA VAL A 56 15.26 8.99 -6.49
C VAL A 56 14.86 8.11 -7.66
N CYS A 57 14.21 6.99 -7.38
CA CYS A 57 13.63 6.15 -8.43
C CYS A 57 12.25 6.72 -8.79
N SER A 58 12.15 7.34 -9.96
CA SER A 58 10.89 7.84 -10.50
C SER A 58 10.17 6.72 -11.23
N VAL A 59 8.93 6.48 -10.84
CA VAL A 59 8.05 5.46 -11.42
C VAL A 59 6.82 6.15 -11.97
N THR A 60 6.67 6.15 -13.29
CA THR A 60 5.51 6.68 -14.00
C THR A 60 4.72 5.53 -14.63
N TYR A 61 3.41 5.53 -14.51
CA TYR A 61 2.52 4.51 -15.06
C TYR A 61 1.16 5.10 -15.47
N SER A 62 0.46 4.46 -16.38
CA SER A 62 -0.87 4.86 -16.82
C SER A 62 -1.74 3.65 -17.18
N PRO A 63 -3.08 3.80 -17.19
CA PRO A 63 -3.98 2.74 -17.63
C PRO A 63 -3.81 2.35 -19.11
N SER A 64 -3.19 3.22 -19.91
CA SER A 64 -2.92 2.98 -21.34
C SER A 64 -1.66 2.15 -21.59
N ASN A 65 -1.17 1.42 -20.57
CA ASN A 65 0.09 0.67 -20.59
C ASN A 65 1.35 1.51 -20.91
N GLU A 66 1.30 2.83 -20.73
CA GLU A 66 2.52 3.64 -20.74
C GLU A 66 3.16 3.62 -19.36
N TYR A 67 4.43 3.22 -19.30
CA TYR A 67 5.24 3.26 -18.08
C TYR A 67 6.65 3.77 -18.35
N GLU A 68 7.25 4.32 -17.30
CA GLU A 68 8.65 4.73 -17.28
C GLU A 68 9.20 4.53 -15.87
N ILE A 69 10.31 3.81 -15.74
CA ILE A 69 11.06 3.67 -14.48
C ILE A 69 12.48 4.16 -14.74
N LYS A 70 12.96 5.11 -13.94
CA LYS A 70 14.33 5.64 -14.06
C LYS A 70 14.78 6.34 -12.78
N CYS A 71 16.09 6.40 -12.55
CA CYS A 71 16.65 7.35 -11.59
C CYS A 71 16.43 8.78 -12.10
N LEU A 72 15.96 9.66 -11.22
CA LEU A 72 15.69 11.07 -11.51
C LEU A 72 16.20 11.90 -10.33
N ASP A 73 16.69 13.11 -10.60
CA ASP A 73 17.04 14.06 -9.55
C ASP A 73 15.87 14.27 -8.57
N ALA A 74 16.16 14.23 -7.26
CA ALA A 74 15.14 14.28 -6.22
C ALA A 74 14.30 15.57 -6.27
N LEU A 75 14.95 16.73 -6.46
CA LEU A 75 14.27 18.02 -6.54
C LEU A 75 13.41 18.10 -7.80
N ARG A 76 13.92 17.58 -8.92
CA ARG A 76 13.14 17.47 -10.15
C ARG A 76 11.91 16.58 -9.98
N CYS A 77 12.05 15.44 -9.31
CA CYS A 77 10.92 14.54 -9.07
C CYS A 77 9.85 15.21 -8.18
N LEU A 78 10.28 15.93 -7.15
CA LEU A 78 9.41 16.74 -6.28
C LEU A 78 8.68 17.85 -7.05
N ASP A 79 9.38 18.60 -7.89
CA ASP A 79 8.80 19.66 -8.71
C ASP A 79 7.76 19.11 -9.70
N GLU A 80 8.11 18.02 -10.38
CA GLU A 80 7.21 17.33 -11.32
C GLU A 80 5.99 16.70 -10.63
N THR A 81 6.01 16.49 -9.31
CA THR A 81 4.89 15.93 -8.53
C THR A 81 4.17 16.97 -7.65
N ALA A 82 4.66 18.21 -7.60
CA ALA A 82 4.08 19.26 -6.76
C ALA A 82 2.69 19.72 -7.22
N ASN A 83 2.44 19.68 -8.54
CA ASN A 83 1.19 20.09 -9.16
C ASN A 83 0.41 18.88 -9.66
N TYR A 84 -0.09 18.06 -8.74
CA TYR A 84 -0.85 16.86 -9.07
C TYR A 84 -2.36 17.12 -9.15
N ASP A 85 -3.03 16.37 -10.02
CA ASP A 85 -4.48 16.45 -10.25
C ASP A 85 -5.26 15.64 -9.19
N ARG A 86 -4.76 14.44 -8.87
CA ARG A 86 -5.39 13.49 -7.93
C ARG A 86 -4.36 12.48 -7.42
N LEU A 87 -4.73 11.71 -6.40
CA LEU A 87 -3.94 10.55 -5.97
C LEU A 87 -4.23 9.35 -6.88
N CYS A 88 -3.23 8.51 -7.08
CA CYS A 88 -3.36 7.31 -7.91
C CYS A 88 -3.69 6.07 -7.08
N THR A 89 -4.55 5.20 -7.63
CA THR A 89 -4.82 3.88 -7.08
C THR A 89 -3.52 3.06 -7.13
N GLY A 90 -2.99 2.72 -5.94
CA GLY A 90 -1.69 2.06 -5.80
C GLY A 90 -0.51 2.97 -5.43
N GLY A 91 -0.80 4.26 -5.19
CA GLY A 91 0.12 5.23 -4.63
C GLY A 91 0.85 6.09 -5.66
N GLY A 92 1.38 7.21 -5.19
CA GLY A 92 1.85 8.30 -6.04
C GLY A 92 0.74 9.28 -6.39
N VAL A 93 1.04 10.18 -7.32
CA VAL A 93 0.18 11.31 -7.69
C VAL A 93 0.00 11.36 -9.20
N ALA A 94 -1.20 11.74 -9.65
CA ALA A 94 -1.51 11.88 -11.07
C ALA A 94 -1.03 13.25 -11.57
N VAL A 95 -0.18 13.25 -12.59
CA VAL A 95 0.35 14.44 -13.25
C VAL A 95 0.12 14.26 -14.74
N GLN A 96 -0.66 15.14 -15.36
CA GLN A 96 -0.97 15.07 -16.79
C GLN A 96 -1.61 13.73 -17.20
N GLY A 97 -2.50 13.21 -16.35
CA GLY A 97 -3.20 11.95 -16.62
C GLY A 97 -2.37 10.67 -16.42
N LYS A 98 -1.09 10.78 -16.02
CA LYS A 98 -0.24 9.63 -15.67
C LYS A 98 0.06 9.63 -14.18
N CYS A 99 0.11 8.46 -13.58
CA CYS A 99 0.50 8.29 -12.19
C CYS A 99 2.01 8.32 -12.06
N ARG A 100 2.51 9.05 -11.08
CA ARG A 100 3.95 9.17 -10.81
C ARG A 100 4.25 9.05 -9.33
N ARG A 101 5.30 8.32 -8.99
CA ARG A 101 5.83 8.20 -7.62
C ARG A 101 7.34 8.40 -7.62
N CYS A 102 7.82 9.14 -6.62
CA CYS A 102 9.24 9.32 -6.34
C CYS A 102 9.61 8.42 -5.15
N CYS A 103 10.41 7.38 -5.40
CA CYS A 103 10.82 6.42 -4.37
C CYS A 103 12.24 6.69 -3.89
N GLU A 104 12.39 6.90 -2.58
CA GLU A 104 13.69 7.09 -1.92
C GLU A 104 14.26 5.79 -1.32
N THR A 105 13.45 4.73 -1.26
CA THR A 105 13.82 3.43 -0.68
C THR A 105 13.59 2.28 -1.65
N ASN A 106 14.39 1.23 -1.52
CA ASN A 106 14.24 -0.01 -2.28
C ASN A 106 12.86 -0.67 -2.04
N GLU A 107 12.31 -0.51 -0.85
CA GLU A 107 10.98 -0.99 -0.51
C GLU A 107 9.88 -0.26 -1.29
N CYS A 108 9.96 1.07 -1.40
CA CYS A 108 9.02 1.84 -2.22
C CYS A 108 9.05 1.38 -3.68
N VAL A 109 10.26 1.21 -4.26
CA VAL A 109 10.43 0.75 -5.64
C VAL A 109 9.77 -0.62 -5.82
N ARG A 110 10.09 -1.58 -4.95
CA ARG A 110 9.53 -2.94 -5.00
C ARG A 110 7.99 -2.93 -4.90
N ASN A 111 7.43 -2.16 -3.97
CA ASN A 111 6.00 -2.11 -3.76
C ASN A 111 5.28 -1.57 -5.00
N ILE A 112 5.81 -0.50 -5.62
CA ILE A 112 5.16 0.05 -6.81
C ILE A 112 5.41 -0.75 -8.08
N THR A 113 6.57 -1.41 -8.24
CA THR A 113 6.78 -2.32 -9.37
C THR A 113 5.88 -3.54 -9.30
N ASN A 114 5.63 -4.07 -8.09
CA ASN A 114 4.66 -5.15 -7.89
C ASN A 114 3.23 -4.70 -8.25
N LEU A 115 2.88 -3.47 -7.89
CA LEU A 115 1.59 -2.90 -8.26
C LEU A 115 1.48 -2.63 -9.76
N MET A 116 2.53 -2.12 -10.41
CA MET A 116 2.56 -1.96 -11.86
C MET A 116 2.42 -3.28 -12.59
N HIS A 117 3.05 -4.34 -12.08
CA HIS A 117 2.81 -5.70 -12.57
C HIS A 117 1.32 -6.04 -12.57
N GLN A 118 0.60 -5.74 -11.48
CA GLN A 118 -0.85 -5.94 -11.36
C GLN A 118 -1.71 -4.97 -12.18
N VAL A 119 -1.16 -3.86 -12.68
CA VAL A 119 -1.90 -2.88 -13.50
C VAL A 119 -1.68 -3.15 -14.99
N VAL A 120 -0.46 -3.52 -15.38
CA VAL A 120 -0.04 -3.77 -16.77
C VAL A 120 -0.39 -5.19 -17.20
N ASP A 121 -0.29 -6.15 -16.29
CA ASP A 121 -0.79 -7.50 -16.44
C ASP A 121 -1.77 -7.76 -15.29
N PRO A 122 -3.04 -7.37 -15.43
CA PRO A 122 -4.01 -7.45 -14.34
C PRO A 122 -4.29 -8.88 -13.87
N GLY A 123 -3.63 -9.87 -14.47
CA GLY A 123 -3.95 -11.26 -14.32
C GLY A 123 -5.39 -11.51 -14.74
N MET A 124 -5.80 -12.76 -14.67
CA MET A 124 -7.19 -13.09 -14.87
C MET A 124 -7.92 -13.09 -13.52
N PHE A 125 -9.11 -12.49 -13.49
CA PHE A 125 -9.94 -12.45 -12.29
C PHE A 125 -10.66 -13.78 -12.11
N CYS A 126 -10.49 -14.42 -10.97
CA CYS A 126 -11.12 -15.67 -10.61
C CYS A 126 -12.27 -15.41 -9.62
N PRO A 127 -13.53 -15.79 -9.95
CA PRO A 127 -14.68 -15.59 -9.07
C PRO A 127 -14.50 -16.29 -7.72
N GLY A 128 -15.06 -15.72 -6.66
CA GLY A 128 -15.09 -16.34 -5.34
C GLY A 128 -16.16 -17.42 -5.24
N GLN A 129 -16.61 -17.70 -4.01
CA GLN A 129 -17.65 -18.70 -3.77
C GLN A 129 -19.05 -18.06 -3.84
N CYS A 130 -19.97 -18.67 -4.58
CA CYS A 130 -21.39 -18.28 -4.59
C CYS A 130 -22.31 -19.40 -5.06
N SER A 131 -23.63 -19.22 -4.89
CA SER A 131 -24.63 -20.15 -5.44
C SER A 131 -24.72 -20.05 -6.97
N VAL A 132 -24.96 -21.15 -7.67
CA VAL A 132 -25.29 -21.14 -9.12
C VAL A 132 -26.52 -20.31 -9.46
N THR A 133 -27.39 -20.04 -8.49
CA THR A 133 -28.58 -19.19 -8.67
C THR A 133 -28.30 -17.70 -8.54
N ASP A 134 -27.14 -17.31 -7.99
CA ASP A 134 -26.74 -15.94 -7.74
C ASP A 134 -25.26 -15.75 -8.08
N THR A 135 -24.96 -15.83 -9.38
CA THR A 135 -23.60 -15.72 -9.93
C THR A 135 -22.96 -14.36 -9.67
N ALA A 136 -23.76 -13.31 -9.44
CA ALA A 136 -23.26 -11.98 -9.09
C ALA A 136 -22.61 -11.94 -7.71
N ALA A 137 -23.05 -12.78 -6.76
CA ALA A 137 -22.46 -12.89 -5.43
C ALA A 137 -21.03 -13.46 -5.43
N CYS A 138 -20.56 -14.05 -6.54
CA CYS A 138 -19.18 -14.52 -6.68
C CYS A 138 -18.17 -13.38 -6.85
N LEU A 139 -18.61 -12.19 -7.28
CA LEU A 139 -17.72 -11.10 -7.67
C LEU A 139 -17.02 -10.43 -6.47
N PRO A 140 -17.71 -10.12 -5.35
CA PRO A 140 -17.07 -9.43 -4.23
C PRO A 140 -16.01 -10.25 -3.50
N SER A 141 -16.08 -11.58 -3.57
CA SER A 141 -15.17 -12.52 -2.92
C SER A 141 -14.11 -13.10 -3.87
N GLY A 142 -14.09 -12.67 -5.14
CA GLY A 142 -13.13 -13.14 -6.12
C GLY A 142 -11.71 -12.59 -5.92
N THR A 143 -10.75 -13.24 -6.56
CA THR A 143 -9.33 -12.91 -6.47
C THR A 143 -8.72 -12.78 -7.86
N ARG A 144 -7.63 -12.05 -8.01
CA ARG A 144 -6.85 -12.06 -9.26
C ARG A 144 -5.80 -13.16 -9.19
N CYS A 145 -5.67 -13.92 -10.26
CA CYS A 145 -4.60 -14.90 -10.43
C CYS A 145 -3.30 -14.21 -10.83
N PHE A 146 -2.15 -14.83 -10.52
CA PHE A 146 -0.86 -14.38 -11.02
C PHE A 146 -0.75 -14.58 -12.54
N SER A 147 0.23 -13.95 -13.18
CA SER A 147 0.42 -13.97 -14.64
C SER A 147 0.70 -15.37 -15.22
N GLU A 148 1.16 -16.31 -14.39
CA GLU A 148 1.44 -17.72 -14.76
C GLU A 148 0.38 -18.68 -14.20
N GLU A 149 -0.81 -18.15 -13.92
CA GLU A 149 -1.94 -18.89 -13.38
C GLU A 149 -3.21 -18.67 -14.21
N PHE A 150 -4.03 -19.71 -14.23
CA PHE A 150 -5.37 -19.70 -14.82
C PHE A 150 -6.42 -19.92 -13.72
N CYS A 151 -7.68 -19.62 -13.98
CA CYS A 151 -8.79 -19.80 -13.05
C CYS A 151 -9.55 -21.05 -13.44
N ARG A 152 -9.53 -22.02 -12.54
CA ARG A 152 -10.40 -23.19 -12.59
C ARG A 152 -11.69 -22.87 -11.86
N ILE A 153 -12.81 -23.05 -12.55
CA ILE A 153 -14.15 -22.82 -12.01
C ILE A 153 -14.80 -24.17 -11.81
N ASP A 154 -15.05 -24.53 -10.56
CA ASP A 154 -15.74 -25.77 -10.20
C ASP A 154 -17.17 -25.47 -9.72
N VAL A 155 -18.07 -26.44 -9.86
CA VAL A 155 -19.34 -26.49 -9.12
C VAL A 155 -19.36 -27.74 -8.25
N ASP A 156 -19.66 -27.57 -6.97
CA ASP A 156 -19.74 -28.66 -6.01
C ASP A 156 -21.12 -29.35 -6.00
N ASP A 157 -21.26 -30.36 -5.14
CA ASP A 157 -22.47 -31.15 -4.95
C ASP A 157 -23.61 -30.36 -4.28
N THR A 158 -23.32 -29.20 -3.71
CA THR A 158 -24.28 -28.25 -3.13
C THR A 158 -24.64 -27.10 -4.09
N PHE A 159 -24.26 -27.21 -5.36
CA PHE A 159 -24.46 -26.20 -6.39
C PHE A 159 -23.81 -24.85 -6.04
N GLN A 160 -22.66 -24.88 -5.38
CA GLN A 160 -21.82 -23.71 -5.17
C GLN A 160 -20.75 -23.65 -6.27
N ILE A 161 -20.63 -22.48 -6.90
CA ILE A 161 -19.53 -22.13 -7.78
C ILE A 161 -18.34 -21.72 -6.92
N MET A 162 -17.15 -22.14 -7.31
CA MET A 162 -15.90 -21.67 -6.73
C MET A 162 -14.83 -21.53 -7.81
N GLY A 163 -14.26 -20.34 -7.95
CA GLY A 163 -13.04 -20.13 -8.72
C GLY A 163 -11.79 -20.37 -7.87
N THR A 164 -10.78 -21.03 -8.44
CA THR A 164 -9.45 -21.16 -7.85
C THR A 164 -8.36 -20.86 -8.87
N CYS A 165 -7.37 -20.06 -8.48
CA CYS A 165 -6.17 -19.85 -9.28
C CYS A 165 -5.28 -21.10 -9.24
N LYS A 166 -4.80 -21.51 -10.40
CA LYS A 166 -4.00 -22.71 -10.61
C LYS A 166 -2.83 -22.41 -11.54
N PRO A 167 -1.65 -23.02 -11.35
CA PRO A 167 -0.52 -22.80 -12.26
C PRO A 167 -0.86 -23.23 -13.69
N ASP A 168 -0.38 -22.49 -14.69
CA ASP A 168 -0.63 -22.76 -16.12
C ASP A 168 -0.22 -24.17 -16.56
N GLN A 169 0.74 -24.79 -15.86
CA GLN A 169 1.13 -26.19 -16.09
C GLN A 169 -0.03 -27.18 -15.89
N GLU A 170 -1.04 -26.83 -15.09
CA GLU A 170 -2.25 -27.64 -14.87
C GLU A 170 -3.40 -27.33 -15.84
N LEU A 171 -3.23 -26.37 -16.76
CA LEU A 171 -4.31 -25.93 -17.66
C LEU A 171 -4.84 -27.08 -18.52
N GLN A 172 -3.95 -27.87 -19.10
CA GLN A 172 -4.35 -29.04 -19.90
C GLN A 172 -5.14 -30.06 -19.07
N LYS A 173 -4.68 -30.33 -17.84
CA LYS A 173 -5.39 -31.23 -16.91
C LYS A 173 -6.78 -30.69 -16.57
N CYS A 174 -6.94 -29.38 -16.42
CA CYS A 174 -8.25 -28.78 -16.20
C CYS A 174 -9.17 -29.01 -17.40
N HIS A 175 -8.69 -28.81 -18.63
CA HIS A 175 -9.47 -29.11 -19.83
C HIS A 175 -9.86 -30.59 -19.89
N ASP A 176 -8.94 -31.50 -19.59
CA ASP A 176 -9.22 -32.94 -19.54
C ASP A 176 -10.28 -33.27 -18.46
N ASP A 177 -10.20 -32.64 -17.28
CA ASP A 177 -11.18 -32.79 -16.20
C ASP A 177 -12.57 -32.27 -16.62
N LYS A 178 -12.63 -31.12 -17.31
CA LYS A 178 -13.86 -30.53 -17.86
C LYS A 178 -14.53 -31.44 -18.89
N GLU A 179 -13.75 -32.04 -19.77
CA GLU A 179 -14.27 -33.00 -20.76
C GLU A 179 -14.77 -34.30 -20.11
N ARG A 180 -14.10 -34.77 -19.06
CA ARG A 180 -14.49 -35.99 -18.33
C ARG A 180 -15.71 -35.81 -17.44
N GLN A 181 -15.85 -34.63 -16.83
CA GLN A 181 -16.90 -34.31 -15.86
C GLN A 181 -17.51 -32.94 -16.16
N PRO A 182 -18.25 -32.79 -17.28
CA PRO A 182 -18.88 -31.52 -17.61
C PRO A 182 -20.01 -31.20 -16.62
N CYS A 183 -20.09 -29.96 -16.16
CA CYS A 183 -21.21 -29.49 -15.36
C CYS A 183 -22.49 -29.46 -16.21
N TRP A 184 -23.39 -30.43 -16.00
CA TRP A 184 -24.69 -30.52 -16.68
C TRP A 184 -25.75 -29.66 -15.99
N ILE A 185 -26.25 -28.62 -16.68
CA ILE A 185 -27.38 -27.78 -16.25
C ILE A 185 -28.70 -28.50 -16.68
N PRO A 186 -29.79 -28.44 -15.89
CA PRO A 186 -30.62 -29.62 -15.59
C PRO A 186 -31.73 -29.90 -16.60
N SER A 187 -31.74 -31.11 -17.15
CA SER A 187 -32.96 -31.73 -17.69
C SER A 187 -33.21 -33.17 -17.23
N HIS A 188 -32.37 -33.74 -16.35
CA HIS A 188 -32.60 -35.08 -15.81
C HIS A 188 -32.38 -35.17 -14.30
N PRO A 189 -33.28 -35.85 -13.56
CA PRO A 189 -33.20 -35.96 -12.12
C PRO A 189 -32.10 -36.93 -11.71
N LEU A 190 -31.16 -36.39 -10.92
CA LEU A 190 -30.48 -36.99 -9.78
C LEU A 190 -29.90 -38.40 -9.96
N ASN A 191 -28.60 -38.43 -10.24
CA ASN A 191 -27.70 -39.30 -9.49
C ASN A 191 -26.43 -38.50 -9.18
N HIS A 192 -26.22 -38.22 -7.89
CA HIS A 192 -25.02 -37.65 -7.27
C HIS A 192 -24.08 -36.88 -8.21
N MET A 193 -24.30 -35.58 -8.37
CA MET A 193 -23.27 -34.73 -8.98
C MET A 193 -22.05 -34.73 -8.06
N THR A 194 -21.02 -35.48 -8.45
CA THR A 194 -19.66 -35.24 -7.96
C THR A 194 -19.20 -33.91 -8.53
N ARG A 195 -18.45 -33.14 -7.72
CA ARG A 195 -17.82 -31.86 -8.09
C ARG A 195 -17.36 -31.88 -9.57
N CYS A 196 -17.82 -30.91 -10.36
CA CYS A 196 -17.58 -30.83 -11.79
C CYS A 196 -16.82 -29.55 -12.16
N VAL A 197 -16.17 -29.53 -13.32
CA VAL A 197 -15.46 -28.34 -13.82
C VAL A 197 -16.35 -27.61 -14.81
N VAL A 198 -16.64 -26.35 -14.52
CA VAL A 198 -17.40 -25.45 -15.39
C VAL A 198 -16.51 -24.91 -16.50
N ASP A 199 -15.38 -24.31 -16.11
CA ASP A 199 -14.45 -23.74 -17.07
C ASP A 199 -13.01 -23.65 -16.55
N CYS A 200 -12.09 -23.51 -17.51
CA CYS A 200 -10.65 -23.35 -17.30
C CYS A 200 -10.24 -22.08 -18.05
N CYS A 201 -10.38 -20.94 -17.38
CA CYS A 201 -10.17 -19.65 -18.00
C CYS A 201 -8.71 -19.23 -17.87
N ASN A 202 -8.10 -18.75 -18.95
CA ASN A 202 -6.80 -18.06 -18.94
C ASN A 202 -6.91 -16.63 -19.50
N THR A 203 -8.12 -16.21 -19.87
CA THR A 203 -8.46 -14.87 -20.36
C THR A 203 -9.77 -14.42 -19.72
N PRO A 204 -9.99 -13.10 -19.53
CA PRO A 204 -11.25 -12.57 -18.97
C PRO A 204 -12.48 -12.90 -19.83
N ASP A 205 -12.31 -13.03 -21.15
CA ASP A 205 -13.39 -13.33 -22.11
C ASP A 205 -14.06 -14.69 -21.85
N CYS A 206 -13.33 -15.64 -21.25
CA CYS A 206 -13.86 -16.94 -20.86
C CYS A 206 -14.96 -16.83 -19.80
N LEU A 207 -14.90 -15.83 -18.92
CA LEU A 207 -15.87 -15.65 -17.84
C LEU A 207 -17.19 -15.05 -18.33
N THR A 208 -17.17 -14.38 -19.49
CA THR A 208 -18.32 -13.65 -20.02
C THR A 208 -19.46 -14.59 -20.41
N GLY A 209 -19.14 -15.82 -20.81
CA GLY A 209 -20.14 -16.84 -21.17
C GLY A 209 -20.96 -17.34 -19.98
N TYR A 210 -20.36 -17.42 -18.79
CA TYR A 210 -20.99 -18.02 -17.61
C TYR A 210 -21.55 -16.97 -16.62
N PHE A 211 -20.86 -15.84 -16.47
CA PHE A 211 -21.28 -14.75 -15.58
C PHE A 211 -22.02 -13.62 -16.33
N GLY A 212 -22.17 -13.74 -17.65
CA GLY A 212 -22.94 -12.83 -18.49
C GLY A 212 -22.40 -11.39 -18.52
N SER A 213 -23.31 -10.44 -18.72
CA SER A 213 -23.02 -9.00 -18.83
C SER A 213 -22.45 -8.37 -17.56
N HIS A 214 -22.43 -9.08 -16.43
CA HIS A 214 -21.86 -8.57 -15.18
C HIS A 214 -20.35 -8.33 -15.27
N PHE A 215 -19.63 -9.00 -16.19
CA PHE A 215 -18.19 -8.79 -16.40
C PHE A 215 -17.85 -7.66 -17.39
N GLY A 216 -18.77 -7.27 -18.27
CA GLY A 216 -18.49 -6.36 -19.40
C GLY A 216 -18.31 -4.88 -19.03
N SER A 217 -18.49 -4.51 -17.77
CA SER A 217 -18.51 -3.10 -17.34
C SER A 217 -17.77 -2.84 -16.05
N PHE A 218 -16.80 -3.69 -15.68
CA PHE A 218 -15.86 -3.32 -14.63
C PHE A 218 -14.86 -2.29 -15.19
N PRO A 219 -14.80 -1.06 -14.66
CA PRO A 219 -13.61 -0.27 -14.83
C PRO A 219 -12.45 -1.04 -14.19
N LEU A 220 -11.24 -0.89 -14.74
CA LEU A 220 -9.95 -1.31 -14.15
C LEU A 220 -9.70 -0.76 -12.73
N THR A 221 -10.68 -0.15 -12.08
CA THR A 221 -10.75 -0.01 -10.63
C THR A 221 -10.57 -1.39 -10.01
N VAL A 222 -9.36 -1.62 -9.53
CA VAL A 222 -9.13 -2.37 -8.32
C VAL A 222 -10.07 -1.74 -7.29
N THR A 223 -11.26 -2.32 -7.13
CA THR A 223 -11.94 -2.28 -5.85
C THR A 223 -11.01 -3.08 -4.95
N THR A 224 -9.98 -2.43 -4.41
CA THR A 224 -9.64 -2.70 -3.02
C THR A 224 -10.99 -2.61 -2.35
N THR A 225 -11.45 -3.73 -1.81
CA THR A 225 -12.54 -3.72 -0.86
C THR A 225 -12.20 -2.62 0.14
N ALA A 226 -12.80 -1.45 -0.05
CA ALA A 226 -13.15 -0.61 1.05
C ALA A 226 -14.08 -1.53 1.83
N SER A 227 -13.49 -2.23 2.80
CA SER A 227 -14.24 -2.98 3.78
C SER A 227 -15.25 -2.00 4.33
N SER A 228 -16.48 -2.15 3.86
CA SER A 228 -17.65 -1.86 4.65
C SER A 228 -17.59 -2.81 5.83
N THR A 229 -16.72 -2.51 6.80
CA THR A 229 -16.64 -3.18 8.09
C THR A 229 -17.85 -2.76 8.89
N THR A 230 -19.00 -3.34 8.54
CA THR A 230 -19.96 -3.75 9.57
C THR A 230 -19.31 -4.89 10.34
N LEU A 231 -18.65 -4.53 11.44
CA LEU A 231 -18.36 -5.29 12.65
C LEU A 231 -18.39 -6.83 12.53
N GLN A 232 -17.22 -7.42 12.31
CA GLN A 232 -16.91 -8.71 12.94
C GLN A 232 -15.47 -8.67 13.47
N HIS A 233 -15.37 -8.33 14.75
CA HIS A 233 -14.15 -8.27 15.57
C HIS A 233 -13.67 -9.70 15.87
N ASP A 234 -12.72 -10.22 15.10
CA ASP A 234 -12.01 -11.47 15.48
C ASP A 234 -10.50 -11.27 15.66
N LYS A 235 -9.98 -10.06 15.42
CA LYS A 235 -8.58 -9.73 15.68
C LYS A 235 -8.47 -8.50 16.59
N PRO A 236 -7.78 -8.59 17.74
CA PRO A 236 -7.54 -7.43 18.59
C PRO A 236 -6.68 -6.40 17.83
N PHE A 237 -7.04 -5.12 17.98
CA PHE A 237 -6.36 -3.98 17.36
C PHE A 237 -5.66 -3.17 18.45
N PHE A 238 -4.41 -2.79 18.24
CA PHE A 238 -3.56 -2.15 19.23
C PHE A 238 -3.01 -0.80 18.75
N CYS A 239 -2.88 0.14 19.68
CA CYS A 239 -2.20 1.41 19.47
C CYS A 239 -1.17 1.65 20.56
N TYR A 240 -0.18 2.52 20.30
CA TYR A 240 0.64 3.05 21.37
C TYR A 240 -0.14 4.06 22.20
N ARG A 241 0.07 4.02 23.51
CA ARG A 241 -0.47 4.94 24.50
C ARG A 241 0.66 5.57 25.31
N SER A 242 0.66 6.90 25.39
CA SER A 242 1.61 7.62 26.24
C SER A 242 1.23 7.42 27.72
N THR A 243 2.16 6.95 28.55
CA THR A 243 1.97 6.84 30.00
C THR A 243 2.72 7.98 30.70
N HIS A 244 1.98 8.96 31.23
CA HIS A 244 2.47 10.15 31.93
C HIS A 244 3.16 11.23 31.07
N ASN A 245 2.94 12.49 31.44
CA ASN A 245 3.36 13.69 30.69
C ASN A 245 4.88 14.00 30.71
N VAL A 246 5.70 13.21 31.42
CA VAL A 246 7.07 13.64 31.78
C VAL A 246 8.16 12.75 31.20
N PHE A 247 7.85 11.48 30.90
CA PHE A 247 8.77 10.55 30.28
C PHE A 247 8.03 9.89 29.13
N ASN A 248 8.61 9.88 27.92
CA ASN A 248 8.05 9.26 26.71
C ASN A 248 7.96 7.72 26.83
N THR A 249 7.49 7.18 27.96
CA THR A 249 7.17 5.77 28.10
C THR A 249 5.89 5.49 27.34
N MET A 250 5.99 4.58 26.38
CA MET A 250 4.89 4.15 25.53
C MET A 250 4.54 2.72 25.90
N VAL A 251 3.25 2.44 26.08
CA VAL A 251 2.73 1.08 26.24
C VAL A 251 1.78 0.80 25.09
N THR A 252 1.66 -0.47 24.70
CA THR A 252 0.63 -0.90 23.75
C THR A 252 -0.68 -1.11 24.50
N THR A 253 -1.78 -0.62 23.95
CA THR A 253 -3.14 -0.82 24.50
C THR A 253 -4.05 -1.35 23.41
N GLU A 254 -4.94 -2.27 23.76
CA GLU A 254 -6.00 -2.73 22.88
C GLU A 254 -7.07 -1.63 22.74
N CYS A 255 -7.59 -1.43 21.53
CA CYS A 255 -8.59 -0.42 21.23
C CYS A 255 -9.91 -1.06 20.83
N SER A 256 -11.01 -0.45 21.26
CA SER A 256 -12.37 -0.86 20.87
C SER A 256 -12.70 -0.58 19.41
N GLU A 257 -12.01 0.39 18.80
CA GLU A 257 -12.15 0.82 17.40
C GLU A 257 -10.80 0.79 16.67
N GLN A 258 -10.84 0.68 15.33
CA GLN A 258 -9.65 0.56 14.47
C GLN A 258 -9.00 1.91 14.14
N PHE A 259 -8.78 2.75 15.16
CA PHE A 259 -8.16 4.06 14.98
C PHE A 259 -7.12 4.34 16.06
N CYS A 260 -5.89 4.63 15.63
CA CYS A 260 -4.87 5.22 16.48
C CYS A 260 -4.76 6.71 16.21
N MET A 261 -4.47 7.49 17.26
CA MET A 261 -4.25 8.93 17.17
C MET A 261 -2.89 9.32 17.72
N LEU A 262 -2.30 10.33 17.09
CA LEU A 262 -1.12 11.07 17.50
C LEU A 262 -1.48 12.56 17.58
N THR A 263 -1.21 13.15 18.74
CA THR A 263 -1.31 14.59 18.96
C THR A 263 0.09 15.13 19.21
N VAL A 264 0.45 16.18 18.47
CA VAL A 264 1.71 16.92 18.62
C VAL A 264 1.36 18.33 19.05
N GLU A 265 1.90 18.76 20.17
CA GLU A 265 1.74 20.10 20.71
C GLU A 265 3.12 20.74 20.86
N ASP A 266 3.41 21.74 20.04
CA ASP A 266 4.54 22.63 20.24
C ASP A 266 4.07 23.88 20.99
N ASN A 267 4.92 24.40 21.87
CA ASN A 267 4.69 25.66 22.55
C ASN A 267 5.69 26.74 22.09
N SER A 268 5.30 28.00 22.27
CA SER A 268 6.14 29.16 21.94
C SER A 268 7.50 29.21 22.65
N SER A 269 7.68 28.41 23.71
CA SER A 269 8.95 28.29 24.45
C SER A 269 9.89 27.21 23.89
N GLY A 270 9.53 26.58 22.76
CA GLY A 270 10.30 25.53 22.10
C GLY A 270 10.14 24.14 22.72
N GLY A 271 9.15 23.96 23.61
CA GLY A 271 8.78 22.65 24.15
C GLY A 271 7.85 21.91 23.20
N ARG A 272 8.03 20.58 23.11
CA ARG A 272 7.17 19.67 22.34
C ARG A 272 6.61 18.59 23.25
N GLN A 273 5.30 18.40 23.18
CA GLN A 273 4.59 17.30 23.80
C GLN A 273 3.97 16.41 22.71
N ILE A 274 4.15 15.09 22.85
CA ILE A 274 3.58 14.11 21.92
C ILE A 274 2.71 13.15 22.71
N THR A 275 1.43 13.10 22.38
CA THR A 275 0.46 12.20 23.01
C THR A 275 -0.06 11.19 22.00
N ARG A 276 -0.13 9.92 22.41
CA ARG A 276 -0.60 8.80 21.61
C ARG A 276 -1.73 8.10 22.35
N ASN A 277 -2.79 7.72 21.64
CA ASN A 277 -3.89 6.95 22.21
C ASN A 277 -4.73 6.24 21.13
N CYS A 278 -5.65 5.37 21.55
CA CYS A 278 -6.77 4.95 20.72
C CYS A 278 -7.70 6.14 20.45
N SER A 279 -8.40 6.11 19.32
CA SER A 279 -9.39 7.10 18.93
C SER A 279 -10.67 6.44 18.44
N SER A 280 -11.73 7.23 18.28
CA SER A 280 -12.95 6.80 17.61
C SER A 280 -13.01 7.36 16.19
N LYS A 281 -13.78 6.70 15.32
CA LYS A 281 -14.06 7.20 13.98
C LYS A 281 -14.60 8.63 14.02
N ALA A 282 -15.53 8.91 14.93
CA ALA A 282 -16.14 10.24 15.07
C ALA A 282 -15.11 11.33 15.40
N LEU A 283 -14.09 11.02 16.20
CA LEU A 283 -13.03 11.97 16.53
C LEU A 283 -12.06 12.15 15.35
N CYS A 284 -11.76 11.08 14.62
CA CYS A 284 -10.91 11.15 13.42
C CYS A 284 -11.62 11.81 12.22
N ASP A 285 -12.95 11.77 12.18
CA ASP A 285 -13.80 12.46 11.21
C ASP A 285 -14.00 13.94 11.57
N ASP A 286 -13.60 14.39 12.77
CA ASP A 286 -13.73 15.79 13.17
C ASP A 286 -12.86 16.70 12.27
N LEU A 287 -13.45 17.82 11.85
CA LEU A 287 -12.84 18.85 11.01
C LEU A 287 -11.53 19.39 11.62
N SER A 288 -11.35 19.30 12.93
CA SER A 288 -10.11 19.66 13.64
C SER A 288 -8.88 18.84 13.19
N LEU A 289 -9.07 17.58 12.77
CA LEU A 289 -8.01 16.76 12.18
C LEU A 289 -7.66 17.23 10.77
N SER A 290 -8.69 17.55 9.96
CA SER A 290 -8.49 18.10 8.61
C SER A 290 -7.74 19.45 8.62
N LYS A 291 -7.89 20.24 9.69
CA LYS A 291 -7.13 21.48 9.91
C LYS A 291 -5.62 21.22 10.08
N SER A 292 -5.26 20.12 10.73
CA SER A 292 -3.85 19.74 10.91
C SER A 292 -3.21 19.46 9.56
N LEU A 293 -3.87 18.71 8.68
CA LEU A 293 -3.34 18.43 7.34
C LEU A 293 -3.33 19.65 6.41
N LYS A 294 -4.21 20.64 6.63
CA LYS A 294 -4.19 21.92 5.91
C LYS A 294 -3.06 22.84 6.39
N ASN A 295 -2.57 22.68 7.62
CA ASN A 295 -1.47 23.46 8.17
C ASN A 295 -0.10 22.93 7.65
N GLN A 296 0.67 23.80 6.99
CA GLN A 296 2.00 23.43 6.46
C GLN A 296 2.93 22.93 7.56
N LYS A 297 2.92 23.54 8.75
CA LYS A 297 3.80 23.16 9.86
C LYS A 297 3.55 21.74 10.37
N CYS A 298 2.29 21.32 10.37
CA CYS A 298 1.90 19.95 10.70
C CYS A 298 2.32 18.95 9.60
N ARG A 299 2.24 19.35 8.31
CA ARG A 299 2.79 18.53 7.22
C ARG A 299 4.31 18.39 7.31
N ASP A 300 5.00 19.45 7.71
CA ASP A 300 6.45 19.44 7.91
C ASP A 300 6.84 18.47 9.04
N TYR A 301 6.02 18.35 10.09
CA TYR A 301 6.24 17.35 11.14
C TYR A 301 6.17 15.91 10.59
N ILE A 302 5.18 15.59 9.75
CA ILE A 302 5.09 14.24 9.14
C ILE A 302 6.32 13.93 8.29
N LYS A 303 6.87 14.93 7.58
CA LYS A 303 8.08 14.78 6.76
C LYS A 303 9.35 14.70 7.61
N ASN A 304 9.42 15.48 8.67
CA ASN A 304 10.57 15.59 9.54
C ASN A 304 10.14 15.85 10.99
N PRO A 305 9.97 14.79 11.80
CA PRO A 305 9.54 14.89 13.19
C PRO A 305 10.52 15.65 14.11
N SER A 306 11.72 15.97 13.64
CA SER A 306 12.73 16.73 14.38
C SER A 306 12.58 18.25 14.24
N VAL A 307 11.80 18.75 13.29
CA VAL A 307 11.56 20.19 13.13
C VAL A 307 10.71 20.67 14.30
N LEU A 308 11.22 21.58 15.13
CA LEU A 308 10.49 22.26 16.20
C LEU A 308 9.98 23.61 15.70
N HIS A 309 8.72 23.93 15.99
CA HIS A 309 8.16 25.25 15.72
C HIS A 309 8.16 26.07 17.00
N ASN A 310 8.72 27.28 16.98
CA ASN A 310 8.75 28.20 18.14
C ASN A 310 7.43 28.99 18.27
N GLU A 311 6.31 28.33 18.02
CA GLU A 311 4.97 28.90 18.07
C GLU A 311 4.01 27.84 18.60
N ASP A 312 2.90 28.26 19.19
CA ASP A 312 1.88 27.33 19.65
C ASP A 312 1.24 26.61 18.45
N LEU A 313 1.45 25.29 18.36
CA LEU A 313 1.00 24.46 17.27
C LEU A 313 0.43 23.16 17.81
N THR A 314 -0.83 22.86 17.48
CA THR A 314 -1.44 21.56 17.76
C THR A 314 -1.75 20.84 16.45
N CYS A 315 -1.15 19.67 16.26
CA CYS A 315 -1.40 18.80 15.12
C CYS A 315 -1.99 17.47 15.61
N ASN A 316 -3.15 17.11 15.09
CA ASN A 316 -3.80 15.83 15.33
C ASN A 316 -3.77 14.99 14.06
N PHE A 317 -3.43 13.72 14.21
CA PHE A 317 -3.30 12.76 13.13
C PHE A 317 -3.92 11.44 13.55
N CYS A 318 -4.73 10.85 12.68
CA CYS A 318 -5.31 9.51 12.89
C CYS A 318 -4.75 8.54 11.86
N CYS A 319 -4.69 7.26 12.19
CA CYS A 319 -4.27 6.19 11.30
C CYS A 319 -5.03 4.89 11.65
N THR A 320 -5.15 3.97 10.69
CA THR A 320 -6.02 2.77 10.81
C THR A 320 -5.26 1.44 10.83
N GLU A 321 -3.93 1.48 10.82
CA GLU A 321 -3.08 0.29 10.91
C GLU A 321 -2.66 0.00 12.36
N ASP A 322 -2.38 -1.27 12.66
CA ASP A 322 -1.94 -1.69 13.99
C ASP A 322 -0.65 -0.95 14.37
N LEU A 323 -0.61 -0.32 15.55
CA LEU A 323 0.55 0.41 16.08
C LEU A 323 1.05 1.60 15.22
N CYS A 324 0.25 2.08 14.27
CA CYS A 324 0.64 3.11 13.29
C CYS A 324 1.00 4.47 13.91
N ASN A 325 0.48 4.79 15.10
CA ASN A 325 0.75 6.07 15.77
C ASN A 325 2.15 6.19 16.39
N TYR A 326 3.01 5.18 16.23
CA TYR A 326 4.43 5.30 16.56
C TYR A 326 5.15 6.27 15.62
N ASN A 327 4.99 6.02 14.33
CA ASN A 327 5.59 6.77 13.23
C ASN A 327 4.52 7.02 12.17
N ILE A 328 3.86 8.17 12.27
CA ILE A 328 2.84 8.55 11.30
C ILE A 328 3.52 9.03 10.03
N THR A 329 3.08 8.48 8.92
CA THR A 329 3.47 8.87 7.57
C THR A 329 2.23 9.30 6.79
N PHE A 330 2.41 9.94 5.64
CA PHE A 330 1.27 10.19 4.75
C PHE A 330 0.59 8.91 4.25
N GLU A 331 1.26 7.76 4.35
CA GLU A 331 0.78 6.47 3.85
C GLU A 331 -0.21 5.80 4.80
N ASN A 332 -0.04 5.97 6.12
CA ASN A 332 -0.90 5.36 7.13
C ASN A 332 -1.95 6.33 7.70
N LEU A 333 -1.94 7.60 7.28
CA LEU A 333 -2.90 8.61 7.71
C LEU A 333 -4.33 8.28 7.26
N TYR A 334 -5.25 8.31 8.21
CA TYR A 334 -6.68 8.33 7.94
C TYR A 334 -7.07 9.68 7.34
N LEU A 335 -7.56 9.64 6.10
CA LEU A 335 -8.05 10.80 5.36
C LEU A 335 -9.54 10.62 5.11
N ASN A 336 -10.38 11.27 5.92
CA ASN A 336 -11.79 11.40 5.56
C ASN A 336 -11.90 12.48 4.48
N LEU A 337 -11.94 12.03 3.22
CA LEU A 337 -12.15 12.89 2.05
C LEU A 337 -13.65 13.22 1.95
N ILE A 338 -14.05 14.35 2.55
CA ILE A 338 -15.31 15.04 2.22
C ILE A 338 -15.03 16.05 1.12
#